data_AF-A0A8B6DK16-F1
#
_entry.id   AF-A0A8B6DK16-F1
#
_cell.length_a   1.000
_cell.length_b   1.000
_cell.length_c   1.000
_cell.angle_alpha   90.00
_cell.angle_beta   90.00
_cell.angle_gamma   90.00
#
_symmetry.space_group_name_H-M   'P 1'
#
loop_
_entity.id
_entity.type
_entity.pdbx_description
1 polymer ?
#
loop_
_entity_poly.entity_id
_entity_poly.type
_entity_poly.pdbx_seq_one_letter_code
_entity_poly.pdbx_strand_id
1 'polypeptide(L)'
;MYSTLHMKCRKKIIFTSDKILRSDYLSESKFVGSWTCWEDDGQCSTSCGNGTQIRRRLCNNPNYGDACSGKHIISVHCNIKDCPVYKWGHLKDLNLTKDDLKEVMKDELDEMKSNLTIDSKNMSATIRKRISARDIRPSAASVGYVGVSLLLIPLLMIISFDVPRF
;
A
#
# COMPACT_ATOMS: atom_id res chain seq x y z
N MET A 1 23.73 -22.02 1.09
CA MET A 1 24.84 -21.16 1.56
C MET A 1 24.62 -19.76 1.02
N TYR A 2 23.88 -18.91 1.73
CA TYR A 2 23.78 -17.49 1.40
C TYR A 2 24.98 -16.80 2.05
N SER A 3 25.94 -16.37 1.23
CA SER A 3 27.08 -15.60 1.69
C SER A 3 26.58 -14.22 2.10
N THR A 4 26.32 -14.02 3.39
CA THR A 4 26.15 -12.71 3.99
C THR A 4 27.49 -11.99 3.92
N LEU A 5 27.72 -11.30 2.80
CA LEU A 5 28.80 -10.35 2.67
C LEU A 5 28.47 -9.17 3.59
N HIS A 6 28.76 -9.34 4.88
CA HIS A 6 28.82 -8.25 5.84
C HIS A 6 29.87 -7.27 5.31
N MET A 7 29.40 -6.27 4.58
CA MET A 7 30.18 -5.12 4.17
C MET A 7 30.60 -4.42 5.47
N LYS A 8 31.79 -4.78 5.98
CA LYS A 8 32.36 -4.26 7.22
C LYS A 8 32.39 -2.74 7.11
N CYS A 9 31.45 -2.11 7.80
CA CYS A 9 31.45 -0.68 8.08
C CYS A 9 32.72 -0.41 8.91
N ARG A 10 33.84 -0.07 8.27
CA ARG A 10 35.05 0.35 9.00
C ARG A 10 34.68 1.68 9.65
N LYS A 11 34.35 1.64 10.94
CA LYS A 11 34.39 2.82 11.81
C LYS A 11 35.83 3.35 11.75
N LYS A 12 36.11 4.33 10.90
CA LYS A 12 37.32 5.13 11.04
C LYS A 12 37.04 6.12 12.16
N ILE A 13 37.12 5.64 13.40
CA ILE A 13 37.19 6.55 14.55
C ILE A 13 38.58 7.15 14.45
N ILE A 14 38.66 8.38 13.95
CA ILE A 14 39.88 9.15 14.01
C ILE A 14 39.98 9.61 15.47
N PHE A 15 40.62 8.82 16.33
CA PHE A 15 41.15 9.32 17.60
C PHE A 15 42.43 10.07 17.26
N THR A 16 42.33 11.34 16.89
CA THR A 16 43.49 12.24 17.03
C THR A 16 43.57 12.62 18.50
N SER A 17 44.14 11.72 19.31
CA SER A 17 44.89 12.18 20.46
C SER A 17 46.11 12.88 19.88
N ASP A 18 46.08 14.22 19.87
CA ASP A 18 47.17 15.03 20.41
C ASP A 18 47.08 16.47 19.91
N LYS A 19 47.21 17.37 20.89
CA LYS A 19 47.49 18.82 20.83
C LYS A 19 46.29 19.77 20.92
N ILE A 20 46.24 20.36 22.12
CA ILE A 20 45.52 21.57 22.54
C ILE A 20 45.77 22.70 21.54
N LEU A 21 44.73 23.16 20.84
CA LEU A 21 44.69 24.46 20.19
C LEU A 21 43.46 25.23 20.66
N ARG A 22 43.74 26.18 21.58
CA ARG A 22 43.14 27.50 21.77
C ARG A 22 41.60 27.64 21.84
N SER A 23 41.18 28.06 23.04
CA SER A 23 39.99 28.88 23.35
C SER A 23 39.45 29.67 22.15
N ASP A 24 38.13 29.60 21.94
CA ASP A 24 37.23 30.67 21.44
C ASP A 24 35.99 30.18 20.66
N TYR A 25 35.53 28.93 20.84
CA TYR A 25 34.21 28.50 20.35
C TYR A 25 33.50 27.56 21.35
N LEU A 26 33.05 28.10 22.48
CA LEU A 26 31.96 27.49 23.26
C LEU A 26 30.67 28.27 22.99
N SER A 27 29.98 27.92 21.91
CA SER A 27 28.55 28.19 21.78
C SER A 27 27.89 27.07 20.98
N GLU A 28 26.91 26.43 21.60
CA GLU A 28 26.07 25.33 21.12
C GLU A 28 26.76 23.95 21.02
N SER A 29 26.56 23.13 22.05
CA SER A 29 26.51 21.68 21.91
C SER A 29 25.30 21.30 21.04
N LYS A 30 25.38 21.59 19.75
CA LYS A 30 24.47 21.02 18.76
C LYS A 30 24.71 19.52 18.74
N PHE A 31 23.89 18.77 19.47
CA PHE A 31 23.87 17.31 19.39
C PHE A 31 23.38 16.92 17.99
N VAL A 32 24.31 16.76 17.05
CA VAL A 32 24.01 16.27 15.71
C VAL A 32 23.83 14.75 15.80
N GLY A 33 22.69 14.25 15.35
CA GLY A 33 22.38 12.83 15.35
C GLY A 33 23.27 12.11 14.34
N SER A 34 23.73 10.90 14.70
CA SER A 34 24.56 10.09 13.80
C SER A 34 23.73 8.99 13.17
N TRP A 35 23.85 8.82 11.86
CA TRP A 35 23.28 7.66 11.16
C TRP A 35 24.01 6.36 11.57
N THR A 36 23.26 5.27 11.74
CA THR A 36 23.82 3.92 11.80
C THR A 36 24.24 3.46 10.40
N CYS A 37 24.96 2.34 10.33
CA CYS A 37 25.30 1.74 9.04
C CYS A 37 24.00 1.30 8.33
N TRP A 38 24.05 1.26 7.00
CA TRP A 38 22.95 0.74 6.19
C TRP A 38 22.79 -0.77 6.43
N GLU A 39 21.56 -1.18 6.68
CA GLU A 39 21.14 -2.56 6.84
C GLU A 39 20.22 -2.93 5.67
N ASP A 40 20.42 -4.12 5.11
CA ASP A 40 19.56 -4.65 4.06
C ASP A 40 18.20 -5.02 4.65
N ASP A 41 17.14 -4.48 4.06
CA ASP A 41 15.78 -4.68 4.51
C ASP A 41 15.01 -5.58 3.55
N GLY A 42 15.28 -6.88 3.67
CA GLY A 42 14.65 -7.91 2.85
C GLY A 42 15.54 -8.43 1.72
N GLN A 43 14.93 -9.20 0.81
CA GLN A 43 15.61 -9.82 -0.32
C GLN A 43 15.55 -8.92 -1.56
N CYS A 44 16.43 -9.21 -2.54
CA CYS A 44 16.38 -8.58 -3.85
C CYS A 44 15.01 -8.83 -4.51
N SER A 45 14.50 -7.86 -5.25
CA SER A 45 13.22 -7.97 -5.96
C SER A 45 13.16 -9.12 -6.96
N THR A 46 14.32 -9.59 -7.43
CA THR A 46 14.45 -10.70 -8.36
C THR A 46 15.22 -11.85 -7.72
N SER A 47 14.90 -13.08 -8.13
CA SER A 47 15.62 -14.30 -7.72
C SER A 47 16.84 -14.60 -8.62
N CYS A 48 16.96 -13.89 -9.74
CA CYS A 48 18.08 -13.95 -10.67
C CYS A 48 18.22 -12.62 -11.43
N GLY A 49 19.38 -12.38 -12.00
CA GLY A 49 19.76 -11.19 -12.74
C GLY A 49 19.90 -9.95 -11.86
N ASN A 50 19.70 -8.80 -12.49
CA ASN A 50 19.65 -7.51 -11.84
C ASN A 50 18.27 -7.29 -11.20
N GLY A 51 18.28 -6.84 -9.95
CA GLY A 51 17.09 -6.41 -9.22
C GLY A 51 17.41 -5.23 -8.32
N THR A 52 16.44 -4.88 -7.49
CA THR A 52 16.58 -3.81 -6.48
C THR A 52 16.23 -4.33 -5.11
N GLN A 53 16.97 -3.90 -4.09
CA GLN A 53 16.70 -4.18 -2.69
C GLN A 53 16.62 -2.89 -1.90
N ILE A 54 15.85 -2.93 -0.81
CA ILE A 54 15.71 -1.79 0.10
C ILE A 54 16.81 -1.87 1.15
N ARG A 55 17.40 -0.71 1.49
CA ARG A 55 18.29 -0.56 2.64
C ARG A 55 17.73 0.48 3.59
N ARG A 56 17.81 0.19 4.88
CA ARG A 56 17.40 1.09 5.97
C ARG A 56 18.59 1.45 6.85
N ARG A 57 18.54 2.62 7.47
CA ARG A 57 19.46 3.04 8.53
C ARG A 57 18.68 3.76 9.62
N LEU A 58 19.15 3.66 10.85
CA LEU A 58 18.55 4.30 12.00
C LEU A 58 19.32 5.57 12.35
N CYS A 59 18.63 6.56 12.88
CA CYS A 59 19.26 7.75 13.42
C CYS A 59 19.50 7.54 14.92
N ASN A 60 20.77 7.54 15.35
CA ASN A 60 21.11 7.56 16.76
C ASN A 60 21.20 9.01 17.23
N ASN A 61 20.13 9.50 17.86
CA ASN A 61 20.05 10.84 18.43
C ASN A 61 19.64 10.75 19.92
N PRO A 62 20.42 11.32 20.84
CA PRO A 62 20.08 11.26 22.27
C PRO A 62 18.88 12.11 22.69
N ASN A 63 18.44 13.08 21.88
CA ASN A 63 17.38 14.04 22.26
C ASN A 63 16.08 13.94 21.44
N TYR A 64 15.73 12.77 20.86
CA TYR A 64 14.44 12.53 20.20
C TYR A 64 13.97 13.63 19.20
N GLY A 65 14.90 14.28 18.48
CA GLY A 65 14.62 15.30 17.45
C GLY A 65 15.22 14.98 16.08
N ASP A 66 14.93 15.84 15.09
CA ASP A 66 15.37 15.77 13.66
C ASP A 66 16.87 16.03 13.47
N ALA A 67 17.71 15.30 14.19
CA ALA A 67 19.15 15.56 14.20
C ALA A 67 19.90 14.89 13.03
N CYS A 68 19.25 13.97 12.31
CA CYS A 68 19.83 13.30 11.15
C CYS A 68 19.20 13.82 9.85
N SER A 69 19.98 14.58 9.07
CA SER A 69 19.55 15.02 7.74
C SER A 69 19.76 13.92 6.69
N GLY A 70 18.74 13.71 5.83
CA GLY A 70 18.77 12.77 4.71
C GLY A 70 17.78 11.60 4.83
N LYS A 71 17.74 10.74 3.81
CA LYS A 71 16.80 9.60 3.76
C LYS A 71 17.24 8.50 4.73
N HIS A 72 16.27 7.91 5.45
CA HIS A 72 16.48 6.72 6.29
C HIS A 72 16.26 5.41 5.52
N ILE A 73 15.68 5.49 4.31
CA ILE A 73 15.42 4.35 3.41
C ILE A 73 15.91 4.70 2.00
N ILE A 74 16.61 3.76 1.37
CA ILE A 74 17.04 3.86 -0.04
C ILE A 74 16.78 2.55 -0.79
N SER A 75 16.60 2.64 -2.11
CA SER A 75 16.60 1.48 -3.01
C SER A 75 17.98 1.37 -3.67
N VAL A 76 18.58 0.19 -3.65
CA VAL A 76 19.91 -0.09 -4.19
C VAL A 76 19.83 -1.27 -5.14
N HIS A 77 20.62 -1.24 -6.22
CA HIS A 77 20.74 -2.36 -7.12
C HIS A 77 21.40 -3.57 -6.43
N CYS A 78 20.82 -4.74 -6.67
CA CYS A 78 21.37 -6.04 -6.29
C CYS A 78 21.53 -6.87 -7.56
N ASN A 79 22.63 -7.61 -7.64
CA ASN A 79 22.85 -8.58 -8.71
C ASN A 79 23.19 -9.91 -8.04
N ILE A 80 22.37 -10.95 -8.30
CA ILE A 80 22.51 -12.25 -7.65
C ILE A 80 23.37 -13.18 -8.51
N LYS A 81 22.80 -13.60 -9.64
CA LYS A 81 23.37 -14.56 -10.59
C LYS A 81 22.60 -14.44 -11.89
N ASP A 82 23.21 -14.75 -13.02
CA ASP A 82 22.49 -14.70 -14.29
C ASP A 82 21.24 -15.59 -14.27
N CYS A 83 20.16 -15.08 -14.87
CA CYS A 83 18.95 -15.85 -15.01
C CYS A 83 19.16 -17.04 -15.96
N PRO A 84 18.56 -18.21 -15.68
CA PRO A 84 18.61 -19.31 -16.62
C PRO A 84 17.95 -18.87 -17.93
N VAL A 85 18.74 -18.89 -19.01
CA VAL A 85 18.22 -18.61 -20.35
C VAL A 85 17.47 -19.85 -20.80
N TYR A 86 16.15 -19.81 -20.66
CA TYR A 86 15.28 -20.80 -21.26
C TYR A 86 15.37 -20.72 -22.80
N LYS A 87 15.71 -21.80 -23.49
CA LYS A 87 15.67 -21.81 -24.96
C LYS A 87 14.23 -22.01 -25.41
N TRP A 88 13.46 -20.94 -25.62
CA TRP A 88 12.12 -20.98 -26.25
C TRP A 88 12.21 -21.28 -27.77
N GLY A 89 13.25 -22.01 -28.20
CA GLY A 89 13.54 -22.29 -29.60
C GLY A 89 12.67 -23.40 -30.19
N HIS A 90 12.18 -24.33 -29.37
CA HIS A 90 11.36 -25.46 -29.84
C HIS A 90 9.85 -25.18 -29.86
N LEU A 91 9.42 -24.01 -29.37
CA LEU A 91 8.01 -23.62 -29.38
C LEU A 91 7.55 -23.08 -30.74
N LYS A 92 8.45 -22.89 -31.70
CA LYS A 92 8.10 -22.56 -33.09
C LYS A 92 7.65 -23.78 -33.89
N ASP A 93 8.03 -24.97 -33.46
CA ASP A 93 7.70 -26.23 -34.15
C ASP A 93 6.38 -26.84 -33.65
N LEU A 94 5.90 -26.39 -32.48
CA LEU A 94 4.50 -26.61 -32.11
C LEU A 94 3.66 -25.54 -32.81
N ASN A 95 2.73 -25.97 -33.64
CA ASN A 95 1.70 -25.15 -34.26
C ASN A 95 0.66 -24.71 -33.21
N LEU A 96 1.13 -24.15 -32.09
CA LEU A 96 0.35 -23.77 -30.93
C LEU A 96 -0.41 -22.49 -31.26
N THR A 97 -1.73 -22.61 -31.29
CA THR A 97 -2.61 -21.48 -31.49
C THR A 97 -2.73 -20.68 -30.19
N LYS A 98 -3.18 -19.43 -30.30
CA LYS A 98 -3.47 -18.60 -29.12
C LYS A 98 -4.54 -19.21 -28.21
N ASP A 99 -5.35 -20.12 -28.74
CA ASP A 99 -6.40 -20.78 -27.98
C ASP A 99 -5.85 -21.92 -27.13
N ASP A 100 -4.82 -22.63 -27.60
CA ASP A 100 -4.09 -23.63 -26.81
C ASP A 100 -3.37 -23.00 -25.60
N LEU A 101 -2.76 -21.82 -25.78
CA LEU A 101 -2.13 -21.08 -24.66
C LEU A 101 -3.15 -20.58 -23.63
N LYS A 102 -4.35 -20.19 -24.07
CA LYS A 102 -5.42 -19.76 -23.17
C LYS A 102 -5.94 -20.92 -22.35
N GLU A 103 -6.01 -22.13 -22.91
CA GLU A 103 -6.46 -23.32 -22.20
C GLU A 103 -5.49 -23.70 -21.08
N VAL A 104 -4.18 -23.72 -21.35
CA VAL A 104 -3.15 -24.03 -20.34
C VAL A 104 -3.17 -23.04 -19.16
N MET A 105 -3.38 -21.76 -19.43
CA MET A 105 -3.41 -20.72 -18.39
C MET A 105 -4.81 -20.46 -17.82
N LYS A 106 -5.82 -21.20 -18.27
CA LYS A 106 -7.21 -20.97 -17.86
C LYS A 106 -7.42 -21.34 -16.39
N ASP A 107 -6.84 -22.45 -15.97
CA ASP A 107 -7.05 -23.01 -14.63
C ASP A 107 -6.48 -22.09 -13.54
N GLU A 108 -5.24 -21.59 -13.70
CA GLU A 108 -4.65 -20.61 -12.79
C GLU A 108 -5.42 -19.29 -12.77
N LEU A 109 -5.91 -18.85 -13.93
CA LEU A 109 -6.65 -17.60 -14.05
C LEU A 109 -8.04 -17.69 -13.39
N ASP A 110 -8.72 -18.83 -13.53
CA ASP A 110 -10.04 -19.04 -12.94
C ASP A 110 -9.95 -19.24 -11.41
N GLU A 111 -8.87 -19.85 -10.92
CA GLU A 111 -8.53 -19.88 -9.49
C GLU A 111 -8.30 -18.47 -8.94
N MET A 112 -7.46 -17.66 -9.60
CA MET A 112 -7.21 -16.27 -9.19
C MET A 112 -8.49 -15.42 -9.22
N LYS A 113 -9.35 -15.59 -10.22
CA LYS A 113 -10.65 -14.92 -10.26
C LYS A 113 -11.53 -15.32 -9.09
N SER A 114 -11.59 -16.60 -8.75
CA SER A 114 -12.43 -17.09 -7.64
C SER A 114 -12.03 -16.47 -6.29
N ASN A 115 -10.72 -16.32 -6.05
CA ASN A 115 -10.18 -15.71 -4.83
C ASN A 115 -10.46 -14.20 -4.74
N LEU A 116 -10.63 -13.54 -5.89
CA LEU A 116 -10.93 -12.10 -5.98
C LEU A 116 -12.43 -11.82 -6.04
N THR A 117 -13.27 -12.78 -6.41
CA THR A 117 -14.72 -12.61 -6.47
C THR A 117 -15.34 -12.72 -5.08
N ILE A 118 -15.85 -11.60 -4.59
CA ILE A 118 -16.69 -11.57 -3.39
C ILE A 118 -18.09 -12.02 -3.79
N ASP A 119 -18.54 -13.17 -3.26
CA ASP A 119 -19.89 -13.67 -3.55
C ASP A 119 -20.96 -12.83 -2.83
N SER A 120 -21.50 -11.85 -3.56
CA SER A 120 -22.57 -10.99 -3.11
C SER A 120 -23.88 -11.74 -2.80
N LYS A 121 -24.08 -12.97 -3.32
CA LYS A 121 -25.31 -13.74 -3.11
C LYS A 121 -25.32 -14.45 -1.75
N ASN A 122 -24.15 -14.87 -1.27
CA ASN A 122 -23.95 -15.44 0.06
C ASN A 122 -23.78 -14.40 1.17
N MET A 123 -23.82 -13.11 0.85
CA MET A 123 -23.81 -12.06 1.86
C MET A 123 -25.13 -12.04 2.63
N SER A 124 -25.02 -12.19 3.95
CA SER A 124 -26.11 -11.89 4.89
C SER A 124 -26.67 -10.49 4.61
N ALA A 125 -27.97 -10.28 4.82
CA ALA A 125 -28.62 -8.98 4.65
C ALA A 125 -27.91 -7.86 5.43
N THR A 126 -27.30 -8.20 6.57
CA THR A 126 -26.49 -7.29 7.40
C THR A 126 -25.20 -6.87 6.70
N ILE A 127 -24.58 -7.76 5.94
CA ILE A 127 -23.35 -7.49 5.17
C ILE A 127 -23.68 -6.66 3.93
N ARG A 128 -24.77 -6.98 3.21
CA ARG A 128 -25.25 -6.18 2.06
C ARG A 128 -25.52 -4.72 2.43
N LYS A 129 -26.11 -4.46 3.61
CA LYS A 129 -26.37 -3.10 4.11
C LYS A 129 -25.11 -2.28 4.38
N ARG A 130 -23.99 -2.91 4.74
CA ARG A 130 -22.72 -2.20 4.99
C ARG A 130 -21.97 -1.86 3.70
N ILE A 131 -22.23 -2.60 2.62
CA ILE A 131 -21.50 -2.49 1.35
C ILE A 131 -22.29 -1.67 0.32
N SER A 132 -23.62 -1.62 0.46
CA SER A 132 -24.43 -0.68 -0.31
C SER A 132 -24.03 0.74 0.07
N ALA A 133 -23.63 1.53 -0.93
CA ALA A 133 -23.43 2.96 -0.75
C ALA A 133 -24.71 3.57 -0.15
N ARG A 134 -24.55 4.49 0.80
CA ARG A 134 -25.69 5.31 1.24
C ARG A 134 -26.15 6.13 0.03
N ASP A 135 -27.31 5.79 -0.52
CA ASP A 135 -27.93 6.58 -1.59
C ASP A 135 -28.39 7.93 -1.02
N ILE A 136 -27.52 8.94 -1.16
CA ILE A 136 -27.76 10.32 -0.72
C ILE A 136 -28.67 11.09 -1.70
N ARG A 137 -29.22 10.43 -2.73
CA ARG A 137 -30.04 11.10 -3.75
C ARG A 137 -31.28 11.71 -3.08
N PRO A 138 -31.45 13.05 -3.11
CA PRO A 138 -32.54 13.72 -2.41
C PRO A 138 -33.91 13.28 -2.95
N SER A 139 -33.99 12.90 -4.23
CA SER A 139 -35.21 12.40 -4.86
C SER A 139 -35.77 11.15 -4.18
N ALA A 140 -34.93 10.22 -3.70
CA ALA A 140 -35.38 8.99 -3.05
C ALA A 140 -36.05 9.25 -1.70
N ALA A 141 -35.58 10.25 -0.95
CA ALA A 141 -36.23 10.69 0.29
C ALA A 141 -37.50 11.52 0.04
N SER A 142 -37.61 12.16 -1.13
CA SER A 142 -38.70 13.08 -1.48
C SER A 142 -40.00 12.37 -1.86
N VAL A 143 -39.94 11.13 -2.36
CA VAL A 143 -41.14 10.37 -2.80
C VAL A 143 -42.11 10.11 -1.64
N GLY A 144 -41.59 9.88 -0.43
CA GLY A 144 -42.42 9.66 0.77
C GLY A 144 -43.29 10.87 1.11
N TYR A 145 -42.72 12.08 1.06
CA TYR A 145 -43.45 13.31 1.36
C TYR A 145 -44.54 13.59 0.32
N VAL A 146 -44.25 13.39 -0.97
CA VAL A 146 -45.23 13.62 -2.05
C VAL A 146 -46.44 12.69 -1.90
N GLY A 147 -46.22 11.42 -1.59
CA GLY A 147 -47.30 10.45 -1.35
C GLY A 147 -48.15 10.80 -0.13
N VAL A 148 -47.52 11.19 0.98
CA VAL A 148 -48.22 11.60 2.20
C VAL A 148 -49.05 12.87 1.98
N SER A 149 -48.51 13.86 1.26
CA SER A 149 -49.25 15.08 0.90
C SER A 149 -50.45 14.79 0.01
N LEU A 150 -50.32 13.90 -0.98
CA LEU A 150 -51.41 13.51 -1.88
C LEU A 150 -52.58 12.83 -1.16
N LEU A 151 -52.33 12.15 -0.05
CA LEU A 151 -53.38 11.49 0.72
C LEU A 151 -53.95 12.37 1.83
N LEU A 152 -53.11 13.14 2.54
CA LEU A 152 -53.56 13.98 3.66
C LEU A 152 -54.37 15.20 3.20
N ILE A 153 -53.98 15.86 2.11
CA ILE A 153 -54.66 17.06 1.63
C ILE A 153 -56.15 16.80 1.30
N PRO A 154 -56.51 15.79 0.48
CA PRO A 154 -57.92 15.51 0.21
C PRO A 154 -58.66 15.03 1.47
N LEU A 155 -57.99 14.31 2.38
CA LEU A 155 -58.60 13.84 3.63
C LEU A 155 -58.93 15.01 4.57
N LEU A 156 -58.04 15.99 4.68
CA LEU A 156 -58.29 17.23 5.40
C LEU A 156 -59.37 18.09 4.74
N MET A 157 -59.44 18.10 3.41
CA MET A 157 -60.50 18.81 2.68
C MET A 157 -61.87 18.19 2.93
N ILE A 158 -61.97 16.86 2.96
CA ILE A 158 -63.22 16.15 3.32
C ILE A 158 -63.61 16.48 4.75
N ILE A 159 -62.70 16.35 5.71
CA ILE A 159 -62.97 16.68 7.13
C ILE A 159 -63.43 18.14 7.27
N SER A 160 -62.81 19.08 6.55
CA SER A 160 -63.17 20.51 6.64
C SER A 160 -64.55 20.82 6.05
N PHE A 161 -65.01 20.02 5.07
CA PHE A 161 -66.36 20.14 4.50
C PHE A 161 -67.44 19.47 5.36
N ASP A 162 -67.10 18.37 6.05
CA ASP A 162 -68.01 17.62 6.92
C ASP A 162 -68.14 18.21 8.34
N VAL A 163 -67.31 19.18 8.73
CA VAL A 163 -67.50 19.90 10.00
C VAL A 163 -68.61 20.94 9.83
N PRO A 164 -69.80 20.76 10.47
CA PRO A 164 -70.86 21.74 10.39
C PRO A 164 -70.40 23.06 11.02
N ARG A 165 -70.41 24.12 10.23
CA ARG A 165 -70.08 25.48 10.64
C ARG A 165 -71.25 26.02 11.49
N PHE A 166 -71.21 25.74 12.79
CA PHE A 166 -72.13 26.30 13.80
C PHE A 166 -71.79 27.76 14.12
#